data_AF-A0A7K0USF4-F1
#
_entry.id   AF-A0A7K0USF4-F1
#
_cell.length_a   1.000
_cell.length_b   1.000
_cell.length_c   1.000
_cell.angle_alpha   90.00
_cell.angle_beta   90.00
_cell.angle_gamma   90.00
#
_symmetry.space_group_name_H-M   'P 1'
#
loop_
_entity.id
_entity.type
_entity.pdbx_description
1 polymer ?
#
loop_
_entity_poly.entity_id
_entity_poly.type
_entity_poly.pdbx_seq_one_letter_code
_entity_poly.pdbx_strand_id
1 'polypeptide(L)' 'MNTDDLEQFEAERELQLAQEYSDVVNLFKFAVETDRRFYLANNVDVKVIAEGVRPLLEVTLSDAWVWDLYRKSRFV' A
#
# COMPACT_ATOMS: atom_id res chain seq x y z
N MET A 1 20.52 21.76 -5.46
CA MET A 1 20.24 20.32 -5.43
C MET A 1 20.57 19.78 -6.79
N ASN A 2 21.61 18.96 -6.86
CA ASN A 2 22.07 18.29 -8.07
C ASN A 2 21.15 17.09 -8.38
N THR A 3 21.11 16.61 -9.61
CA THR A 3 20.36 15.41 -9.99
C THR A 3 20.76 14.21 -9.13
N ASP A 4 22.06 14.06 -8.85
CA ASP A 4 22.60 13.00 -7.99
C ASP A 4 22.04 13.07 -6.55
N ASP A 5 21.82 14.28 -6.00
CA ASP A 5 21.24 14.44 -4.65
C ASP A 5 19.78 13.98 -4.62
N LEU A 6 19.04 14.20 -5.72
CA LEU A 6 17.64 13.83 -5.84
C LEU A 6 17.49 12.31 -5.99
N GLU A 7 18.31 11.70 -6.84
CA GLU A 7 18.35 10.25 -7.03
C GLU A 7 18.71 9.53 -5.74
N GLN A 8 19.70 10.03 -5.00
CA GLN A 8 20.06 9.47 -3.70
C GLN A 8 18.89 9.58 -2.70
N PHE A 9 18.22 10.73 -2.65
CA PHE A 9 17.08 10.93 -1.75
C PHE A 9 15.91 9.99 -2.06
N GLU A 10 15.62 9.75 -3.34
CA GLU A 10 14.59 8.80 -3.76
C GLU A 10 14.96 7.36 -3.37
N ALA A 11 16.20 6.95 -3.64
CA ALA A 11 16.70 5.62 -3.28
C ALA A 11 16.65 5.35 -1.76
N GLU A 12 17.01 6.34 -0.94
CA GLU A 12 16.92 6.24 0.52
C GLU A 12 15.48 6.04 0.99
N ARG A 13 14.51 6.72 0.35
CA ARG A 13 13.09 6.56 0.67
C ARG A 13 12.54 5.20 0.27
N GLU A 14 12.95 4.68 -0.88
CA GLU A 14 12.57 3.35 -1.32
C GLU A 14 13.13 2.27 -0.39
N LEU A 15 14.40 2.39 0.01
CA LEU A 15 15.03 1.51 0.97
C LEU A 15 14.28 1.52 2.32
N GLN A 16 13.91 2.70 2.80
CA GLN A 16 13.15 2.84 4.03
C GLN A 16 11.76 2.20 3.94
N LEU A 17 11.08 2.36 2.80
CA LEU A 17 9.79 1.71 2.54
C LEU A 17 9.90 0.18 2.53
N ALA A 18 10.93 -0.35 1.88
CA ALA A 18 11.19 -1.79 1.83
C ALA A 18 11.50 -2.37 3.22
N GLN A 19 12.28 -1.65 4.03
CA GLN A 19 12.58 -2.06 5.40
C GLN A 19 11.31 -2.06 6.26
N GLU A 20 10.52 -0.99 6.22
CA GLU A 20 9.26 -0.92 6.98
C GLU A 20 8.32 -2.06 6.60
N TYR A 21 8.18 -2.35 5.30
CA TYR A 21 7.41 -3.50 4.84
C TYR A 21 7.92 -4.81 5.44
N SER A 22 9.23 -5.07 5.37
CA SER A 22 9.83 -6.29 5.92
C SER A 22 9.55 -6.44 7.42
N ASP A 23 9.52 -5.34 8.16
CA ASP A 23 9.29 -5.33 9.60
C ASP A 23 7.83 -5.64 9.96
N VAL A 24 6.87 -5.21 9.13
CA VAL A 24 5.44 -5.28 9.46
C VAL A 24 4.68 -6.38 8.71
N VAL A 25 5.21 -6.93 7.61
CA VAL A 25 4.47 -7.85 6.74
C VAL A 25 3.89 -9.06 7.48
N ASN A 26 4.60 -9.58 8.48
CA ASN A 26 4.17 -10.73 9.27
C ASN A 26 3.04 -10.40 10.28
N LEU A 27 2.68 -9.13 10.44
CA LEU A 27 1.59 -8.69 11.31
C LEU A 27 0.21 -8.75 10.62
N PHE A 28 0.19 -8.89 9.29
CA PHE A 28 -1.03 -8.83 8.48
C PHE A 28 -1.39 -10.19 7.89
N LYS A 29 -2.70 -10.43 7.76
CA LYS A 29 -3.24 -11.68 7.20
C LYS A 29 -3.38 -11.65 5.69
N PHE A 30 -3.57 -10.47 5.10
CA PHE A 30 -3.90 -10.32 3.69
C PHE A 30 -2.97 -9.30 3.02
N ALA A 31 -2.58 -9.63 1.79
CA ALA A 31 -2.04 -8.69 0.82
C ALA A 31 -3.15 -8.37 -0.19
N VAL A 32 -3.45 -7.09 -0.38
CA VAL A 32 -4.52 -6.61 -1.25
C VAL A 32 -3.93 -5.66 -2.30
N GLU A 33 -4.06 -6.03 -3.55
CA GLU A 33 -3.63 -5.22 -4.69
C GLU A 33 -4.84 -4.63 -5.41
N THR A 34 -4.79 -3.32 -5.67
CA THR A 34 -5.74 -2.62 -6.52
C THR A 34 -5.02 -2.04 -7.72
N ASP A 35 -5.78 -1.50 -8.67
CA ASP A 35 -5.24 -0.78 -9.83
C ASP A 35 -4.37 0.42 -9.46
N ARG A 36 -4.55 1.00 -8.26
CA ARG A 36 -3.81 2.19 -7.82
C ARG A 36 -2.74 1.91 -6.78
N ARG A 37 -2.92 0.91 -5.91
CA ARG A 37 -2.11 0.75 -4.70
C ARG A 37 -2.07 -0.70 -4.20
N PHE A 38 -1.03 -0.99 -3.43
CA PHE A 38 -0.88 -2.21 -2.67
C PHE A 38 -1.08 -1.94 -1.17
N TYR A 39 -1.74 -2.88 -0.49
CA TYR A 39 -2.04 -2.81 0.93
C TYR A 39 -1.75 -4.15 1.61
N LEU A 40 -1.40 -4.06 2.89
CA LEU A 40 -1.53 -5.16 3.83
C LEU A 40 -2.74 -4.88 4.72
N ALA A 41 -3.49 -5.91 5.10
CA ALA A 41 -4.65 -5.73 5.98
C ALA A 41 -4.92 -6.98 6.83
N ASN A 42 -5.51 -6.78 8.01
CA ASN A 42 -5.97 -7.87 8.86
C ASN A 42 -7.43 -8.24 8.65
N ASN A 43 -8.22 -7.34 8.06
CA ASN A 43 -9.57 -7.63 7.58
C ASN A 43 -9.85 -6.97 6.23
N VAL A 44 -10.55 -7.70 5.36
CA VAL A 44 -10.90 -7.27 3.99
C VAL A 44 -12.37 -7.60 3.75
N ASP A 45 -13.18 -6.58 3.53
CA ASP A 45 -14.59 -6.71 3.12
C ASP A 45 -14.76 -6.18 1.69
N VAL A 46 -15.33 -6.98 0.81
CA VAL A 46 -15.54 -6.64 -0.61
C VAL A 46 -17.01 -6.73 -0.94
N LYS A 47 -17.55 -5.64 -1.48
CA LYS A 47 -18.93 -5.56 -1.97
C LYS A 47 -18.95 -5.25 -3.45
N VAL A 48 -19.81 -5.96 -4.17
CA VAL A 48 -20.11 -5.64 -5.57
C VAL A 48 -21.22 -4.60 -5.57
N ILE A 49 -20.90 -3.38 -6.00
CA ILE A 49 -21.86 -2.26 -6.05
C ILE A 49 -22.62 -2.26 -7.38
N ALA A 50 -21.99 -2.72 -8.46
CA ALA A 50 -22.63 -2.89 -9.75
C ALA A 50 -22.02 -4.09 -10.50
N GLU A 51 -22.90 -4.91 -11.09
CA GLU A 51 -22.51 -6.08 -11.89
C GLU A 51 -22.32 -5.71 -13.38
N GLY A 52 -21.55 -6.53 -14.11
CA GLY A 52 -21.31 -6.36 -15.54
C GLY A 52 -19.93 -6.86 -15.96
N VAL A 53 -19.53 -6.55 -17.20
CA VAL A 53 -18.21 -6.96 -17.75
C VAL A 53 -17.04 -6.33 -16.97
N ARG A 54 -17.26 -5.13 -16.40
CA ARG A 54 -16.36 -4.49 -15.44
C ARG A 54 -17.15 -4.14 -14.18
N PRO A 55 -17.19 -5.04 -13.18
CA PRO A 55 -17.95 -4.80 -11.97
C PRO A 55 -17.32 -3.66 -11.16
N LEU A 56 -18.17 -2.87 -10.51
CA LEU A 56 -17.73 -1.86 -9.55
C LEU A 56 -17.65 -2.51 -8.17
N LEU A 57 -16.48 -2.46 -7.56
CA LEU A 57 -16.22 -3.04 -6.25
C LEU A 57 -16.00 -1.91 -5.23
N GLU A 58 -16.64 -2.04 -4.06
CA GLU A 58 -16.27 -1.33 -2.84
C GLU A 58 -15.41 -2.28 -2.01
N VAL A 59 -14.23 -1.83 -1.60
CA VAL A 59 -13.31 -2.60 -0.77
C VAL A 59 -13.06 -1.82 0.51
N THR A 60 -13.39 -2.42 1.65
CA THR A 60 -13.10 -1.88 2.98
C THR A 60 -11.98 -2.68 3.61
N LEU A 61 -10.87 -2.01 3.92
CA LEU A 61 -9.73 -2.58 4.62
C LEU A 61 -9.75 -2.09 6.07
N SER A 62 -9.45 -2.96 7.02
CA SER A 62 -9.31 -2.58 8.43
C SER A 62 -8.02 -3.12 9.03
N ASP A 63 -7.41 -2.31 9.90
CA ASP A 63 -6.08 -2.56 10.45
C ASP A 63 -5.12 -2.85 9.30
N ALA A 64 -4.80 -1.77 8.57
CA ALA A 64 -4.18 -1.85 7.27
C ALA A 64 -2.91 -0.99 7.18
N TRP A 65 -2.01 -1.40 6.31
CA TRP A 65 -0.81 -0.68 5.94
C TRP A 65 -0.78 -0.48 4.42
N VAL A 66 -0.32 0.68 3.95
CA VAL A 66 -0.24 1.00 2.52
C VAL A 66 1.19 1.10 2.03
N TRP A 67 1.48 0.50 0.87
CA TRP A 67 2.72 0.72 0.15
C TRP A 67 2.65 2.06 -0.59
N ASP A 68 3.08 3.14 0.06
CA ASP A 68 3.09 4.50 -0.51
C ASP A 68 4.31 5.29 -0.03
N LEU A 69 5.16 5.71 -0.99
CA LEU A 69 6.40 6.44 -0.76
C LEU A 69 6.17 7.86 -0.23
N TYR A 70 5.02 8.46 -0.55
CA TYR A 70 4.74 9.88 -0.29
C TYR A 70 3.93 10.12 0.99
N ARG A 71 3.43 9.07 1.64
CA ARG A 71 2.67 9.19 2.89
C ARG A 71 3.58 9.31 4.11
N LYS A 72 3.22 10.21 5.03
CA LYS A 72 3.89 10.36 6.34
C LYS A 72 3.58 9.22 7.31
N SER A 73 2.36 8.67 7.26
CA SER A 73 1.94 7.49 8.03
C SER A 73 1.32 6.48 7.07
N ARG A 74 1.71 5.22 7.20
CA ARG A 74 1.25 4.13 6.32
C ARG A 74 0.23 3.21 6.98
N PHE A 75 0.12 3.23 8.31
CA PHE A 75 -0.99 2.60 9.04
C PHE A 75 -2.27 3.44 8.88
N VAL A 76 -3.37 2.78 8.52
CA VAL A 76 -4.69 3.37 8.21
C VAL A 76 -5.83 2.60 8.85
#